data_AF-C6S4G8-F1
#
_entry.id   AF-C6S4G8-F1
#
_cell.length_a   1.000
_cell.length_b   1.000
_cell.length_c   1.000
_cell.angle_alpha   90.00
_cell.angle_beta   90.00
_cell.angle_gamma   90.00
#
_symmetry.space_group_name_H-M   'P 1'
#
loop_
_entity.id
_entity.type
_entity.pdbx_description
1 polymer ?
#
loop_
_entity_poly.entity_id
_entity_poly.type
_entity_poly.pdbx_seq_one_letter_code
_entity_poly.pdbx_strand_id
1 'polypeptide(L)'
;MKIYNLDNIITSSALSLYKSTWVKLDLISCAKFIIEGTDFTFDWDEGIENWIVFFHKNKVIGYLCAKLPFAILDNEQLKNQLYHKYPHVLTLQIKNIETEKISLNVNICRLTLCPSFHDEHDTLVCSVQDFYVNTV
;
A
#
# COMPACT_ATOMS: atom_id res chain seq x y z
N MET A 1 18.69 4.99 -5.75
CA MET A 1 17.91 4.28 -4.73
C MET A 1 17.63 5.22 -3.58
N LYS A 2 16.35 5.49 -3.29
CA LYS A 2 15.91 6.28 -2.13
C LYS A 2 15.29 5.34 -1.10
N ILE A 3 15.46 5.67 0.18
CA ILE A 3 14.81 4.97 1.30
C ILE A 3 13.69 5.88 1.83
N TYR A 4 12.47 5.35 1.90
CA TYR A 4 11.30 6.07 2.38
C TYR A 4 10.92 5.58 3.77
N ASN A 5 10.95 6.46 4.77
CA ASN A 5 10.46 6.14 6.11
C ASN A 5 8.92 6.15 6.11
N LEU A 6 8.32 5.03 6.54
CA LEU A 6 6.88 4.80 6.55
C LEU A 6 6.20 5.06 7.91
N ASP A 7 6.96 5.28 8.98
CA ASP A 7 6.44 5.34 10.36
C ASP A 7 5.28 6.32 10.49
N ASN A 8 5.48 7.56 10.02
CA ASN A 8 4.49 8.62 10.14
C ASN A 8 3.26 8.38 9.27
N ILE A 9 3.43 7.94 8.02
CA ILE A 9 2.30 7.77 7.10
C ILE A 9 1.45 6.56 7.46
N ILE A 10 2.07 5.46 7.89
CA ILE A 10 1.37 4.27 8.38
C ILE A 10 0.65 4.57 9.69
N THR A 11 1.31 5.24 10.64
CA THR A 11 0.67 5.64 11.90
C THR A 11 -0.52 6.56 11.65
N SER A 12 -0.35 7.57 10.78
CA SER A 12 -1.44 8.50 10.43
C SER A 12 -2.60 7.79 9.74
N SER A 13 -2.31 6.84 8.83
CA SER A 13 -3.34 6.03 8.19
C SER A 13 -4.07 5.13 9.21
N ALA A 14 -3.34 4.57 10.17
CA ALA A 14 -3.88 3.72 11.23
C ALA A 14 -4.76 4.46 12.24
N LEU A 15 -4.46 5.74 12.48
CA LEU A 15 -5.22 6.62 13.36
C LEU A 15 -6.30 7.43 12.63
N SER A 16 -6.40 7.29 11.31
CA SER A 16 -7.41 7.99 10.52
C SER A 16 -8.82 7.61 10.94
N LEU A 17 -9.70 8.61 11.11
CA LEU A 17 -11.12 8.39 11.34
C LEU A 17 -11.77 7.58 10.19
N TYR A 18 -11.20 7.68 8.99
CA TYR A 18 -11.67 6.96 7.81
C TYR A 18 -11.31 5.46 7.83
N LYS A 19 -10.36 5.01 8.66
CA LYS A 19 -9.96 3.60 8.73
C LYS A 19 -11.15 2.67 8.97
N SER A 20 -12.03 3.04 9.88
CA SER A 20 -13.21 2.23 10.24
C SER A 20 -14.19 2.04 9.06
N THR A 21 -14.27 3.02 8.18
CA THR A 21 -15.03 2.96 6.93
C THR A 21 -14.28 2.15 5.88
N TRP A 22 -12.98 2.40 5.73
CA TRP A 22 -12.11 1.73 4.76
C TRP A 22 -12.18 0.21 4.84
N VAL A 23 -12.02 -0.35 6.04
CA VAL A 23 -12.02 -1.81 6.25
C VAL A 23 -13.39 -2.48 6.03
N LYS A 24 -14.44 -1.70 5.79
CA LYS A 24 -15.80 -2.19 5.49
C LYS A 24 -16.17 -2.03 4.02
N LEU A 25 -15.32 -1.39 3.21
CA LEU A 25 -15.58 -1.22 1.79
C LEU A 25 -15.38 -2.55 1.05
N ASP A 26 -16.15 -2.72 -0.04
CA ASP A 26 -15.84 -3.71 -1.05
C ASP A 26 -14.62 -3.23 -1.85
N LEU A 27 -13.44 -3.69 -1.44
CA LEU A 27 -12.17 -3.24 -2.00
C LEU A 27 -11.96 -3.73 -3.45
N ILE A 28 -12.61 -4.82 -3.87
CA ILE A 28 -12.60 -5.26 -5.27
C ILE A 28 -13.33 -4.24 -6.14
N SER A 29 -14.53 -3.82 -5.72
CA SER A 29 -15.27 -2.76 -6.41
C SER A 29 -14.50 -1.44 -6.38
N CYS A 30 -13.84 -1.12 -5.27
CA CYS A 30 -12.98 0.07 -5.18
C CYS A 30 -11.82 0.01 -6.19
N ALA A 31 -11.12 -1.12 -6.29
CA ALA A 31 -10.03 -1.31 -7.25
C ALA A 31 -10.52 -1.18 -8.70
N LYS A 32 -11.67 -1.79 -9.03
CA LYS A 32 -12.32 -1.63 -10.35
C LYS A 32 -12.63 -0.16 -10.66
N PHE A 33 -13.15 0.58 -9.68
CA PHE A 33 -13.37 2.00 -9.85
C PHE A 33 -12.05 2.74 -10.04
N ILE A 34 -11.00 2.48 -9.26
CA ILE A 34 -9.71 3.18 -9.40
C ILE A 34 -9.13 3.05 -10.81
N ILE A 35 -9.22 1.88 -11.44
CA ILE A 35 -8.63 1.64 -12.77
C ILE A 35 -9.59 1.94 -13.94
N GLU A 36 -10.83 2.36 -13.66
CA GLU A 36 -11.84 2.60 -14.68
C GLU A 36 -11.38 3.63 -15.73
N GLY A 37 -11.49 3.29 -17.01
CA GLY A 37 -11.06 4.16 -18.11
C GLY A 37 -9.53 4.25 -18.28
N THR A 38 -8.77 3.37 -17.65
CA THR A 38 -7.31 3.27 -17.81
C THR A 38 -6.92 1.93 -18.45
N ASP A 39 -5.65 1.79 -18.83
CA ASP A 39 -5.04 0.52 -19.26
C ASP A 39 -4.37 -0.22 -18.09
N PHE A 40 -4.76 0.08 -16.85
CA PHE A 40 -4.28 -0.59 -15.65
C PHE A 40 -5.09 -1.85 -15.36
N THR A 41 -4.45 -2.82 -14.71
CA THR A 41 -5.09 -4.00 -14.14
C THR A 41 -4.76 -4.10 -12.66
N PHE A 42 -5.45 -4.95 -11.92
CA PHE A 42 -5.11 -5.25 -10.53
C PHE A 42 -5.24 -6.74 -10.24
N ASP A 43 -4.56 -7.18 -9.19
CA ASP A 43 -4.66 -8.51 -8.60
C ASP A 43 -4.75 -8.40 -7.08
N TRP A 44 -5.50 -9.30 -6.45
CA TRP A 44 -5.65 -9.37 -5.00
C TRP A 44 -6.31 -10.68 -4.58
N ASP A 45 -5.65 -11.43 -3.69
CA ASP A 45 -6.26 -12.60 -3.03
C ASP A 45 -7.01 -12.16 -1.76
N GLU A 46 -8.32 -11.95 -1.90
CA GLU A 46 -9.18 -11.41 -0.84
C GLU A 46 -9.20 -12.33 0.41
N GLY A 47 -8.90 -11.73 1.56
CA GLY A 47 -8.90 -12.42 2.85
C GLY A 47 -7.58 -13.11 3.20
N ILE A 48 -6.65 -13.20 2.25
CA ILE A 48 -5.28 -13.67 2.48
C ILE A 48 -4.33 -12.47 2.45
N GLU A 49 -4.31 -11.70 1.36
CA GLU A 49 -3.33 -10.64 1.17
C GLU A 49 -3.76 -9.30 1.79
N ASN A 50 -2.79 -8.58 2.35
CA ASN A 50 -2.99 -7.22 2.86
C ASN A 50 -2.92 -6.14 1.77
N TRP A 51 -2.61 -6.50 0.52
CA TRP A 51 -2.32 -5.54 -0.55
C TRP A 51 -3.03 -5.89 -1.86
N ILE A 52 -3.72 -4.91 -2.43
CA ILE A 52 -4.11 -4.95 -3.84
C ILE A 52 -2.92 -4.45 -4.67
N VAL A 53 -2.51 -5.25 -5.65
CA VAL A 53 -1.39 -4.94 -6.54
C VAL A 53 -1.93 -4.37 -7.85
N PHE A 54 -1.45 -3.20 -8.26
CA PHE A 54 -1.80 -2.59 -9.55
C PHE A 54 -0.70 -2.78 -10.58
N PHE A 55 -1.09 -3.00 -11.82
CA PHE A 55 -0.19 -3.24 -12.94
C PHE A 55 -0.45 -2.31 -14.12
N HIS A 56 0.61 -1.97 -14.83
CA HIS A 56 0.58 -1.34 -16.16
C HIS A 56 1.56 -2.04 -17.07
N LYS A 57 1.10 -2.58 -18.20
CA LYS A 57 1.94 -3.33 -19.16
C LYS A 57 2.78 -4.42 -18.47
N ASN A 58 2.15 -5.20 -17.58
CA ASN A 58 2.76 -6.26 -16.78
C ASN A 58 3.85 -5.81 -15.79
N LYS A 59 3.94 -4.52 -15.48
CA LYS A 59 4.81 -3.99 -14.42
C LYS A 59 3.98 -3.55 -13.24
N VAL A 60 4.46 -3.84 -12.02
CA VAL A 60 3.83 -3.33 -10.80
C VAL A 60 3.99 -1.82 -10.75
N ILE A 61 2.89 -1.11 -10.55
CA ILE A 61 2.85 0.35 -10.46
C ILE A 61 2.25 0.88 -9.16
N GLY A 62 1.75 0.00 -8.30
CA GLY A 62 1.26 0.40 -6.99
C GLY A 62 0.80 -0.74 -6.12
N TYR A 63 0.81 -0.49 -4.81
CA TYR A 63 0.22 -1.34 -3.78
C TYR A 63 -0.77 -0.51 -2.97
N LEU A 64 -1.98 -1.01 -2.78
CA LEU A 64 -3.02 -0.41 -1.95
C LEU A 64 -3.34 -1.33 -0.78
N CYS A 65 -3.18 -0.81 0.45
CA CYS A 65 -3.37 -1.60 1.65
C CYS A 65 -4.86 -1.87 1.92
N ALA A 66 -5.22 -3.12 2.15
CA ALA A 66 -6.57 -3.52 2.54
C ALA A 66 -6.86 -3.22 4.02
N LYS A 67 -5.84 -3.21 4.88
CA LYS A 67 -5.99 -2.98 6.33
C LYS A 67 -6.03 -1.50 6.73
N LEU A 68 -5.47 -0.63 5.90
CA LEU A 68 -5.28 0.78 6.17
C LEU A 68 -5.60 1.60 4.92
N PRO A 69 -6.17 2.82 5.02
CA PRO A 69 -6.30 3.73 3.89
C PRO A 69 -4.92 4.30 3.51
N PHE A 70 -4.07 3.47 2.90
CA PHE A 70 -2.69 3.77 2.53
C PHE A 70 -2.31 3.08 1.22
N ALA A 71 -1.52 3.77 0.38
CA ALA A 71 -0.98 3.21 -0.85
C ALA A 71 0.47 3.64 -1.11
N ILE A 72 1.25 2.77 -1.74
CA ILE A 72 2.59 3.07 -2.29
C ILE A 72 2.48 3.02 -3.81
N LEU A 73 2.79 4.12 -4.50
CA LEU A 73 2.49 4.28 -5.93
C LEU A 73 3.72 4.75 -6.70
N ASP A 74 3.97 4.13 -7.84
CA ASP A 74 5.00 4.51 -8.83
C ASP A 74 4.39 5.36 -9.96
N ASN A 75 3.10 5.16 -10.25
CA ASN A 75 2.42 5.81 -11.36
C ASN A 75 1.56 7.02 -10.93
N GLU A 76 1.86 8.20 -11.49
CA GLU A 76 1.15 9.45 -11.21
C GLU A 76 -0.33 9.43 -11.63
N GLN A 77 -0.67 8.79 -12.75
CA GLN A 77 -2.06 8.66 -13.19
C GLN A 77 -2.86 7.78 -12.21
N LEU A 78 -2.29 6.69 -11.72
CA LEU A 78 -2.91 5.85 -10.69
C LEU A 78 -3.11 6.64 -9.38
N LYS A 79 -2.11 7.42 -8.95
CA LYS A 79 -2.24 8.32 -7.79
C LYS A 79 -3.39 9.30 -7.96
N ASN A 80 -3.51 9.93 -9.12
CA ASN A 80 -4.56 10.90 -9.39
C ASN A 80 -5.96 10.24 -9.39
N GLN A 81 -6.09 9.05 -9.96
CA GLN A 81 -7.33 8.28 -9.91
C GLN A 81 -7.73 7.91 -8.48
N LEU A 82 -6.77 7.39 -7.69
CA LEU A 82 -6.99 7.05 -6.30
C LEU A 82 -7.39 8.28 -5.48
N TYR A 83 -6.69 9.40 -5.63
CA TYR A 83 -6.99 10.64 -4.92
C TYR A 83 -8.37 11.19 -5.28
N HIS A 84 -8.76 11.14 -6.55
CA HIS A 84 -10.06 11.64 -6.99
C HIS A 84 -11.22 10.81 -6.41
N LYS A 85 -11.07 9.48 -6.36
CA LYS A 85 -12.13 8.58 -5.89
C LYS A 85 -12.11 8.38 -4.37
N TYR A 86 -10.92 8.41 -3.77
CA TYR A 86 -10.67 8.12 -2.35
C TYR A 86 -9.66 9.10 -1.75
N PRO A 87 -10.02 10.39 -1.59
CA PRO A 87 -9.09 11.44 -1.11
C PRO A 87 -8.56 11.22 0.31
N HIS A 88 -9.18 10.33 1.08
CA HIS A 88 -8.76 9.98 2.43
C HIS A 88 -7.66 8.91 2.49
N VAL A 89 -7.34 8.28 1.36
CA VAL A 89 -6.24 7.31 1.26
C VAL A 89 -4.92 8.08 1.19
N LEU A 90 -4.05 7.85 2.16
CA LEU A 90 -2.72 8.45 2.18
C LEU A 90 -1.82 7.77 1.16
N THR A 91 -1.17 8.54 0.30
CA THR A 91 -0.33 7.99 -0.77
C THR A 91 1.13 8.32 -0.55
N LEU A 92 2.00 7.32 -0.59
CA LEU A 92 3.43 7.50 -0.79
C LEU A 92 3.74 7.39 -2.29
N GLN A 93 4.12 8.51 -2.90
CA GLN A 93 4.66 8.49 -4.27
C GLN A 93 6.14 8.13 -4.25
N ILE A 94 6.49 7.09 -5.00
CA ILE A 94 7.84 6.64 -5.21
C ILE A 94 8.19 6.73 -6.71
N LYS A 95 9.48 6.65 -7.06
CA LYS A 95 9.96 6.77 -8.44
C LYS A 95 10.07 5.43 -9.16
N ASN A 96 10.30 4.35 -8.41
CA ASN A 96 10.48 3.02 -8.97
C ASN A 96 10.28 1.93 -7.90
N ILE A 97 9.20 1.15 -7.99
CA ILE A 97 8.88 0.07 -7.04
C ILE A 97 9.96 -1.03 -6.99
N GLU A 98 10.61 -1.33 -8.11
CA GLU A 98 11.58 -2.43 -8.21
C GLU A 98 12.91 -2.12 -7.53
N THR A 99 13.26 -0.83 -7.40
CA THR A 99 14.60 -0.42 -6.96
C THR A 99 14.63 0.39 -5.67
N GLU A 100 13.48 0.91 -5.23
CA GLU A 100 13.41 1.72 -4.01
C GLU A 100 13.15 0.87 -2.77
N LYS A 101 13.50 1.46 -1.63
CA LYS A 101 13.43 0.81 -0.33
C LYS A 101 12.55 1.59 0.62
N ILE A 102 12.04 0.89 1.62
CA ILE A 102 11.29 1.47 2.72
C ILE A 102 12.02 1.23 4.03
N SER A 103 11.76 2.07 5.02
CA SER A 103 12.08 1.80 6.41
C SER A 103 10.83 1.91 7.27
N LEU A 104 10.60 0.94 8.16
CA LEU A 104 9.44 0.91 9.04
C LEU A 104 9.82 0.31 10.38
N ASN A 105 9.43 0.98 11.47
CA ASN A 105 9.52 0.41 12.81
C ASN A 105 8.71 -0.89 12.87
N VAL A 106 9.33 -1.97 13.34
CA VAL A 106 8.74 -3.31 13.33
C VAL A 106 7.50 -3.39 14.20
N ASN A 107 7.45 -2.64 15.31
CA ASN A 107 6.24 -2.60 16.14
C ASN A 107 5.08 -1.89 15.44
N ILE A 108 5.35 -0.84 14.66
CA ILE A 108 4.31 -0.20 13.83
C ILE A 108 3.80 -1.22 12.80
N CYS A 109 4.68 -1.94 12.11
CA CYS A 109 4.29 -2.98 11.16
C CYS A 109 3.39 -4.05 11.82
N ARG A 110 3.80 -4.57 12.98
CA ARG A 110 3.07 -5.60 13.72
C ARG A 110 1.68 -5.15 14.17
N LEU A 111 1.57 -3.92 14.66
CA LEU A 111 0.31 -3.39 15.17
C LEU A 111 -0.68 -2.99 14.07
N THR A 112 -0.21 -2.77 12.85
CA THR A 112 -1.02 -2.13 11.80
C THR A 112 -1.24 -2.99 10.56
N LEU A 113 -0.26 -3.82 10.18
CA LEU A 113 -0.27 -4.57 8.92
C LEU A 113 -0.25 -6.08 9.16
N CYS A 114 0.75 -6.59 9.88
CA CYS A 114 0.97 -8.04 10.01
C CYS A 114 1.40 -8.41 11.44
N PRO A 115 0.48 -8.85 12.32
CA PRO A 115 0.78 -9.17 13.73
C PRO A 115 1.83 -10.26 13.93
N SER A 116 1.94 -11.19 12.97
CA SER A 116 2.92 -12.27 12.94
C SER A 116 4.29 -11.84 12.40
N PHE A 117 4.42 -10.61 11.90
CA PHE A 117 5.69 -10.11 11.37
C PHE A 117 6.74 -10.09 12.47
N HIS A 118 7.91 -10.67 12.18
CA HIS A 118 9.04 -10.76 13.08
C HIS A 118 10.32 -10.39 12.33
N ASP A 119 11.12 -9.55 12.97
CA ASP A 119 12.45 -9.17 12.53
C ASP A 119 13.30 -9.05 13.80
N GLU A 120 14.58 -9.41 13.70
CA GLU A 120 15.52 -9.33 14.82
C GLU A 120 15.89 -7.87 15.15
N HIS A 121 15.64 -6.95 14.23
CA HIS A 121 15.90 -5.53 14.37
C HIS A 121 14.64 -4.73 14.71
N ASP A 122 14.80 -3.62 15.43
CA ASP A 122 13.68 -2.72 15.75
C ASP A 122 13.11 -2.00 14.52
N THR A 123 13.90 -1.88 13.46
CA THR A 123 13.53 -1.20 12.21
C THR A 123 13.83 -2.09 11.02
N LEU A 124 12.78 -2.38 10.25
CA LEU A 124 12.87 -3.05 8.97
C LEU A 124 13.39 -2.06 7.92
N VAL A 125 14.40 -2.46 7.14
CA VAL A 125 14.82 -1.75 5.91
C VAL A 125 14.91 -2.75 4.77
N CYS A 126 13.96 -2.70 3.84
CA CYS A 126 13.87 -3.68 2.76
C CYS A 126 13.41 -3.03 1.44
N SER A 127 13.47 -3.77 0.33
CA SER A 127 12.87 -3.30 -0.92
C SER A 127 11.36 -3.18 -0.79
N VAL A 128 10.71 -2.36 -1.62
CA VAL A 128 9.24 -2.26 -1.62
C VAL A 128 8.59 -3.62 -1.93
N GLN A 129 9.23 -4.43 -2.78
CA GLN A 129 8.76 -5.79 -3.10
C GLN A 129 8.90 -6.74 -1.90
N ASP A 130 10.05 -6.74 -1.21
CA ASP A 130 10.22 -7.54 0.01
C ASP A 130 9.22 -7.11 1.09
N PHE A 131 8.94 -5.81 1.19
CA PHE A 131 7.93 -5.31 2.12
C PHE A 131 6.55 -5.88 1.82
N TYR A 132 6.12 -5.90 0.54
CA TYR A 132 4.89 -6.57 0.13
C TYR A 132 4.91 -8.04 0.54
N VAL A 133 5.92 -8.82 0.14
CA VAL A 133 6.00 -10.26 0.44
C VAL A 133 5.97 -10.55 1.94
N ASN A 134 6.68 -9.75 2.73
CA ASN A 134 6.75 -9.90 4.18
C ASN A 134 5.46 -9.51 4.92
N THR A 135 4.56 -8.81 4.24
CA THR A 135 3.31 -8.30 4.81
C THR A 135 2.07 -8.80 4.07
N VAL A 136 2.21 -9.79 3.18
CA VAL A 136 1.11 -10.66 2.75
C VAL A 136 0.73 -11.56 3.93
#